data_AF-A0A1D2A0Y2-F1
#
_entry.id   AF-A0A1D2A0Y2-F1
#
_cell.length_a   1.000
_cell.length_b   1.000
_cell.length_c   1.000
_cell.angle_alpha   90.00
_cell.angle_beta   90.00
_cell.angle_gamma   90.00
#
_symmetry.space_group_name_H-M   'P 1'
#
loop_
_entity.id
_entity.type
_entity.pdbx_description
1 polymer ?
#
loop_
_entity_poly.entity_id
_entity_poly.type
_entity_poly.pdbx_seq_one_letter_code
_entity_poly.pdbx_strand_id
1 'polypeptide(L)'
;YVTPGAFWECAVAAGISDAELERDPRAALRARWELYRPGGRMAVDLAANPTVLVVNDIVFAHGGLLPHHLVYGLERINAEVAAWMSGAKGGEPGAAAPLPPFLAMGDGSSIMWNRTYGREQFGHGERRGGSSFISGVCVCVNKRGW
;
A
#
# COMPACT_ATOMS: atom_id res chain seq x y z
N TYR A 1 0.29 -10.49 -4.43
CA TYR A 1 1.66 -10.40 -4.95
C TYR A 1 2.67 -10.46 -3.82
N VAL A 2 3.15 -11.67 -3.52
CA VAL A 2 4.26 -11.98 -2.61
C VAL A 2 4.88 -13.25 -3.19
N THR A 3 5.80 -13.09 -4.14
CA THR A 3 6.45 -14.22 -4.84
C THR A 3 7.95 -14.18 -4.57
N PRO A 4 8.66 -15.33 -4.60
CA PRO A 4 10.11 -15.35 -4.49
C PRO A 4 10.81 -14.40 -5.48
N GLY A 5 10.32 -14.33 -6.72
CA GLY A 5 10.84 -13.42 -7.75
C GLY A 5 10.74 -11.94 -7.37
N ALA A 6 9.62 -11.50 -6.77
CA ALA A 6 9.49 -10.10 -6.34
C ALA A 6 10.48 -9.71 -5.22
N PHE A 7 10.82 -10.66 -4.33
CA PHE A 7 11.85 -10.43 -3.32
C PHE A 7 13.24 -10.35 -3.95
N TRP A 8 13.50 -11.16 -4.97
CA TRP A 8 14.74 -11.11 -5.74
C TRP A 8 14.90 -9.75 -6.44
N GLU A 9 13.85 -9.28 -7.13
CA GLU A 9 13.84 -7.96 -7.76
C GLU A 9 14.12 -6.83 -6.76
N CYS A 10 13.58 -6.92 -5.53
CA CYS A 10 13.90 -5.98 -4.47
C CYS A 10 15.39 -6.00 -4.09
N ALA A 11 16.00 -7.20 -4.03
CA ALA A 11 17.41 -7.34 -3.72
C ALA A 11 18.32 -6.78 -4.82
N VAL A 12 18.03 -7.11 -6.08
CA VAL A 12 18.72 -6.54 -7.24
C VAL A 12 18.62 -5.03 -7.22
N ALA A 13 17.41 -4.51 -7.01
CA ALA A 13 17.19 -3.09 -6.97
C ALA A 13 17.95 -2.46 -5.79
N ALA A 14 18.06 -3.12 -4.63
CA ALA A 14 18.87 -2.68 -3.49
C ALA A 14 20.39 -2.81 -3.72
N GLY A 15 20.84 -3.35 -4.87
CA GLY A 15 22.26 -3.52 -5.21
C GLY A 15 22.90 -4.76 -4.60
N ILE A 16 22.11 -5.73 -4.15
CA ILE A 16 22.61 -6.99 -3.60
C ILE A 16 22.90 -7.95 -4.75
N SER A 17 24.08 -8.57 -4.74
CA SER A 17 24.50 -9.52 -5.78
C SER A 17 23.87 -10.91 -5.60
N ASP A 18 23.76 -11.65 -6.70
CA ASP A 18 23.25 -13.02 -6.72
C ASP A 18 24.02 -13.94 -5.76
N ALA A 19 25.35 -13.82 -5.73
CA ALA A 19 26.21 -14.59 -4.83
C ALA A 19 25.98 -14.27 -3.34
N GLU A 20 25.55 -13.05 -3.01
CA GLU A 20 25.16 -12.69 -1.64
C GLU A 20 23.77 -13.23 -1.29
N LEU A 21 22.85 -13.28 -2.25
CA LEU A 21 21.51 -13.84 -2.06
C LEU A 21 21.53 -15.36 -1.94
N GLU A 22 22.39 -16.04 -2.68
CA GLU A 22 22.62 -17.48 -2.53
C GLU A 22 23.15 -17.82 -1.12
N ARG A 23 24.00 -16.96 -0.56
CA ARG A 23 24.57 -17.12 0.78
C ARG A 23 23.58 -16.78 1.90
N ASP A 24 22.80 -15.71 1.72
CA ASP A 24 21.76 -15.29 2.66
C ASP A 24 20.47 -14.89 1.92
N PRO A 25 19.56 -15.85 1.68
CA PRO A 25 18.27 -15.56 1.05
C PRO A 25 17.40 -14.57 1.85
N ARG A 26 17.64 -14.39 3.16
CA ARG A 26 16.91 -13.40 3.97
C ARG A 26 17.34 -11.97 3.66
N ALA A 27 18.47 -11.77 2.98
CA ALA A 27 18.89 -10.47 2.49
C ALA A 27 17.83 -9.86 1.55
N ALA A 28 17.09 -10.68 0.79
CA ALA A 28 15.99 -10.23 -0.06
C ALA A 28 14.81 -9.64 0.75
N LEU A 29 14.50 -10.23 1.92
CA LEU A 29 13.47 -9.71 2.82
C LEU A 29 13.89 -8.35 3.39
N ARG A 30 15.16 -8.23 3.80
CA ARG A 30 15.71 -6.97 4.32
C ARG A 30 15.76 -5.91 3.24
N ALA A 31 16.19 -6.25 2.02
CA ALA A 31 16.18 -5.35 0.88
C ALA A 31 14.77 -4.78 0.64
N ARG A 32 13.76 -5.65 0.60
CA ARG A 32 12.37 -5.19 0.44
C ARG A 32 11.96 -4.23 1.56
N TRP A 33 12.28 -4.55 2.81
CA TRP A 33 11.99 -3.65 3.93
C TRP A 33 12.68 -2.28 3.76
N GLU A 34 13.97 -2.25 3.46
CA GLU A 34 14.74 -1.01 3.28
C GLU A 34 14.20 -0.14 2.13
N LEU A 35 13.71 -0.76 1.06
CA LEU A 35 13.14 -0.05 -0.08
C LEU A 35 11.80 0.61 0.21
N TYR A 36 10.93 -0.09 0.94
CA TYR A 36 9.53 0.31 1.14
C TYR A 36 9.23 0.89 2.52
N ARG A 37 10.17 0.87 3.47
CA ARG A 37 10.01 1.59 4.73
C ARG A 37 9.90 3.10 4.46
N PRO A 38 9.28 3.89 5.36
CA PRO A 38 9.32 5.35 5.32
C PRO A 38 10.72 5.91 5.03
N GLY A 39 10.84 6.75 4.00
CA GLY A 39 12.12 7.32 3.54
C GLY A 39 13.00 6.39 2.70
N GLY A 40 12.60 5.13 2.50
CA GLY A 40 13.22 4.23 1.52
C GLY A 40 12.94 4.72 0.10
N ARG A 41 13.85 4.46 -0.85
CA ARG A 41 13.75 5.06 -2.19
C ARG A 41 12.43 4.73 -2.89
N MET A 42 11.92 3.49 -2.77
CA MET A 42 10.68 3.10 -3.44
C MET A 42 9.48 3.71 -2.73
N ALA A 43 9.54 3.88 -1.40
CA ALA A 43 8.52 4.62 -0.67
C ALA A 43 8.48 6.09 -1.09
N VAL A 44 9.64 6.74 -1.27
CA VAL A 44 9.74 8.13 -1.74
C VAL A 44 9.20 8.27 -3.17
N ASP A 45 9.59 7.39 -4.08
CA ASP A 45 9.11 7.42 -5.47
C ASP A 45 7.58 7.22 -5.53
N LEU A 46 7.04 6.33 -4.69
CA LEU A 46 5.61 6.09 -4.60
C LEU A 46 4.86 7.26 -3.93
N ALA A 47 5.49 7.99 -3.01
CA ALA A 47 4.89 9.13 -2.32
C ALA A 47 4.51 10.28 -3.27
N ALA A 48 5.11 10.33 -4.46
CA ALA A 48 4.72 11.28 -5.51
C ALA A 48 3.33 11.01 -6.10
N ASN A 49 2.75 9.82 -5.86
CA ASN A 49 1.46 9.42 -6.39
C ASN A 49 0.36 9.54 -5.32
N PRO A 50 -0.83 10.05 -5.66
CA PRO A 50 -1.93 10.18 -4.71
C PRO A 50 -2.49 8.81 -4.29
N THR A 51 -2.88 8.70 -3.02
CA THR A 51 -3.58 7.52 -2.48
C THR A 51 -5.03 7.43 -2.99
N VAL A 52 -5.68 8.58 -3.15
CA VAL A 52 -6.99 8.72 -3.79
C VAL A 52 -6.86 9.70 -4.94
N LEU A 53 -7.18 9.25 -6.15
CA LEU A 53 -7.12 10.07 -7.36
C LEU A 53 -8.54 10.45 -7.79
N VAL A 54 -8.78 11.74 -8.01
CA VAL A 54 -10.05 12.26 -8.54
C VAL A 54 -9.81 12.81 -9.93
N VAL A 55 -10.49 12.26 -10.93
CA VAL A 55 -10.45 12.74 -12.32
C VAL A 55 -11.88 13.07 -12.75
N ASN A 56 -12.18 14.36 -12.89
CA ASN A 56 -13.54 14.85 -13.14
C ASN A 56 -14.52 14.33 -12.08
N ASP A 57 -15.52 13.58 -12.53
CA ASP A 57 -16.55 12.97 -11.68
C ASP A 57 -16.17 11.57 -11.19
N ILE A 58 -14.96 11.06 -11.50
CA ILE A 58 -14.55 9.68 -11.17
C ILE A 58 -13.53 9.71 -10.05
N VAL A 59 -13.76 8.91 -9.01
CA VAL A 59 -12.82 8.72 -7.91
C VAL A 59 -12.24 7.30 -7.94
N PHE A 60 -10.92 7.22 -7.84
CA PHE A 60 -10.14 5.99 -7.78
C PHE A 60 -9.54 5.84 -6.38
N ALA A 61 -9.95 4.77 -5.68
CA ALA A 61 -9.40 4.36 -4.39
C ALA A 61 -9.31 2.83 -4.35
N HIS A 62 -8.32 2.30 -3.62
CA HIS A 62 -8.06 0.86 -3.61
C HIS A 62 -9.10 0.08 -2.79
N GLY A 63 -9.35 0.50 -1.55
CA GLY A 63 -10.35 -0.07 -0.63
C GLY A 63 -11.73 0.57 -0.71
N GLY A 64 -11.85 1.72 -1.38
CA GLY A 64 -13.10 2.49 -1.51
C GLY A 64 -13.15 3.71 -0.60
N LEU A 65 -14.27 4.43 -0.62
CA LEU A 65 -14.49 5.65 0.17
C LEU A 65 -15.77 5.56 1.00
N LEU A 66 -15.69 6.09 2.22
CA LEU A 66 -16.79 6.24 3.15
C LEU A 66 -17.05 7.73 3.40
N PRO A 67 -18.26 8.15 3.84
CA PRO A 67 -18.59 9.56 4.04
C PRO A 67 -17.57 10.33 4.90
N HIS A 68 -17.04 9.70 5.94
CA HIS A 68 -16.09 10.36 6.84
C HIS A 68 -14.72 10.64 6.20
N HIS A 69 -14.32 9.91 5.15
CA HIS A 69 -13.12 10.24 4.36
C HIS A 69 -13.29 11.56 3.62
N LEU A 70 -14.50 11.83 3.12
CA LEU A 70 -14.82 13.07 2.42
C LEU A 70 -14.84 14.25 3.40
N VAL A 71 -15.41 14.06 4.59
CA VAL A 71 -15.40 15.07 5.66
C VAL A 71 -13.98 15.38 6.13
N TYR A 72 -13.12 14.36 6.20
CA TYR A 72 -11.72 14.54 6.59
C TYR A 72 -10.88 15.26 5.51
N GLY A 73 -11.23 15.06 4.24
CA GLY A 73 -10.59 15.68 3.07
C GLY A 73 -9.60 14.73 2.39
N LEU A 74 -9.82 14.46 1.10
CA LEU A 74 -9.01 13.50 0.33
C LEU A 74 -7.59 14.01 0.10
N GLU A 75 -7.44 15.30 -0.15
CA GLU A 75 -6.16 15.98 -0.36
C GLU A 75 -5.30 15.91 0.90
N ARG A 76 -5.94 16.04 2.07
CA ARG A 76 -5.28 15.90 3.37
C ARG A 76 -4.75 14.49 3.56
N ILE A 77 -5.57 13.48 3.28
CA ILE A 77 -5.15 12.07 3.37
C ILE A 77 -3.96 11.80 2.44
N ASN A 78 -4.02 12.27 1.19
CA ASN A 78 -2.93 12.15 0.23
C ASN A 78 -1.64 12.79 0.75
N ALA A 79 -1.72 14.00 1.32
CA ALA A 79 -0.57 14.70 1.88
C ALA A 79 0.03 13.96 3.10
N GLU A 80 -0.80 13.46 4.00
CA GLU A 80 -0.33 12.73 5.19
C GLU A 80 0.32 11.39 4.82
N VAL A 81 -0.24 10.66 3.84
CA VAL A 81 0.37 9.43 3.32
C VAL A 81 1.70 9.74 2.63
N ALA A 82 1.74 10.77 1.78
CA ALA A 82 2.97 11.16 1.09
C ALA A 82 4.07 11.59 2.07
N ALA A 83 3.73 12.35 3.11
CA ALA A 83 4.66 12.75 4.17
C ALA A 83 5.21 11.54 4.93
N TRP A 84 4.33 10.60 5.30
CA TRP A 84 4.73 9.35 5.93
C TRP A 84 5.66 8.51 5.06
N MET A 85 5.28 8.26 3.80
CA MET A 85 6.09 7.45 2.87
C MET A 85 7.45 8.09 2.56
N SER A 86 7.48 9.41 2.43
CA SER A 86 8.73 10.15 2.23
C SER A 86 9.65 10.14 3.46
N GLY A 87 9.12 9.79 4.63
CA GLY A 87 9.86 9.88 5.90
C GLY A 87 10.23 11.32 6.27
N ALA A 88 9.55 12.31 5.68
CA ALA A 88 9.82 13.72 5.92
C ALA A 88 9.52 14.04 7.39
N LYS A 89 10.57 14.35 8.16
CA LYS A 89 10.39 14.91 9.49
C LYS A 89 9.77 16.29 9.32
N GLY A 90 8.78 16.64 10.13
CA GLY A 90 8.27 18.01 10.18
C GLY A 90 9.44 18.98 10.31
N GLY A 91 9.34 20.18 9.73
CA GLY A 91 10.45 21.15 9.64
C GLY A 91 11.07 21.57 10.98
N GLU A 92 10.52 21.11 12.10
CA GLU A 92 11.04 21.29 13.44
C GLU A 92 12.17 20.28 13.77
N PRO A 93 13.32 20.76 14.26
CA PRO A 93 14.39 19.90 14.76
C PRO A 93 13.87 18.95 15.85
N GLY A 94 13.95 17.64 15.59
CA GLY A 94 13.49 16.61 16.53
C GLY A 94 12.05 16.14 16.32
N ALA A 95 11.35 16.63 15.29
CA ALA A 95 10.05 16.07 14.90
C ALA A 95 10.16 14.56 14.63
N ALA A 96 9.27 13.78 15.26
CA ALA A 96 9.15 12.36 15.00
C ALA A 96 8.80 12.13 13.52
N ALA A 97 9.22 10.98 12.98
CA ALA A 97 8.74 10.56 11.66
C ALA A 97 7.20 10.48 11.70
N PRO A 98 6.50 10.89 10.63
CA PRO A 98 5.05 10.79 10.59
C PRO A 98 4.62 9.34 10.81
N LEU A 99 3.49 9.14 11.48
CA LEU A 99 2.87 7.82 11.60
C LEU A 99 1.99 7.56 10.37
N PRO A 100 1.77 6.29 9.99
CA PRO A 100 0.82 5.98 8.91
C PRO A 100 -0.58 6.51 9.28
N PRO A 101 -1.26 7.24 8.38
CA PRO A 101 -2.59 7.78 8.68
C PRO A 101 -3.60 6.66 8.92
N PHE A 102 -4.32 6.71 10.04
CA PHE A 102 -5.27 5.65 10.41
C PHE A 102 -6.40 5.48 9.38
N LEU A 103 -6.88 6.58 8.78
CA LEU A 103 -7.91 6.52 7.72
C LEU A 103 -7.40 5.87 6.42
N ALA A 104 -6.09 5.89 6.18
CA ALA A 104 -5.50 5.32 4.98
C ALA A 104 -5.13 3.85 5.13
N MET A 105 -4.78 3.40 6.35
CA MET A 105 -4.10 2.12 6.58
C MET A 105 -4.61 1.36 7.82
N GLY A 106 -5.59 1.91 8.53
CA GLY A 106 -6.04 1.43 9.84
C GLY A 106 -6.96 0.22 9.73
N ASP A 107 -8.21 0.38 10.17
CA ASP A 107 -9.15 -0.72 10.35
C ASP A 107 -9.97 -1.03 9.09
N GLY A 108 -11.15 -1.60 9.30
CA GLY A 108 -12.07 -1.94 8.23
C GLY A 108 -12.55 -0.75 7.38
N SER A 109 -12.49 0.45 7.93
CA SER A 109 -12.87 1.67 7.22
C SER A 109 -11.77 2.21 6.31
N SER A 110 -10.58 1.62 6.30
CA SER A 110 -9.40 2.12 5.58
C SER A 110 -9.61 2.31 4.06
N ILE A 111 -9.05 3.40 3.51
CA ILE A 111 -9.02 3.68 2.07
C ILE A 111 -8.16 2.68 1.30
N MET A 112 -7.13 2.10 1.92
CA MET A 112 -6.38 0.98 1.36
C MET A 112 -6.94 -0.35 1.86
N TRP A 113 -6.83 -1.39 1.04
CA TRP A 113 -7.20 -2.74 1.44
C TRP A 113 -6.38 -3.21 2.63
N ASN A 114 -7.06 -3.59 3.71
CA ASN A 114 -6.44 -4.24 4.86
C ASN A 114 -6.63 -5.78 4.76
N ARG A 115 -5.60 -6.54 5.15
CA ARG A 115 -5.63 -8.01 5.27
C ARG A 115 -6.74 -8.51 6.20
N THR A 116 -7.30 -7.69 7.08
CA THR A 116 -8.52 -8.01 7.84
C THR A 116 -9.68 -8.46 6.93
N TYR A 117 -9.76 -7.95 5.69
CA TYR A 117 -10.73 -8.37 4.68
C TYR A 117 -10.25 -9.50 3.76
N GLY A 118 -8.96 -9.80 3.78
CA GLY A 118 -8.32 -10.83 2.95
C GLY A 118 -8.20 -12.18 3.64
N ARG A 119 -9.22 -12.65 4.36
CA ARG A 119 -9.19 -14.02 4.89
C ARG A 119 -9.31 -15.00 3.73
N GLU A 120 -8.25 -15.79 3.54
CA GLU A 120 -8.25 -16.93 2.64
C GLU A 120 -9.17 -18.04 3.18
N GLN A 121 -10.31 -18.23 2.52
CA GLN A 121 -11.19 -19.37 2.78
C GLN A 121 -10.75 -20.54 1.90
N PHE A 122 -9.70 -21.25 2.30
CA PHE A 122 -9.41 -22.54 1.70
C PHE A 122 -10.43 -23.55 2.21
N GLY A 123 -11.49 -23.75 1.43
CA GLY A 123 -12.44 -24.83 1.66
C GLY A 123 -11.67 -26.16 1.67
N HIS A 124 -11.66 -26.84 2.82
CA HIS A 124 -11.09 -28.17 2.92
C HIS A 124 -12.01 -29.15 2.18
N GLY A 125 -11.73 -29.37 0.90
CA GLY A 125 -12.22 -30.51 0.10
C GLY A 125 -13.72 -30.60 -0.14
N GLU A 126 -14.19 -30.03 -1.26
CA GLU A 126 -15.18 -30.70 -2.12
C GLU A 126 -14.97 -30.18 -3.55
N ARG A 127 -14.66 -31.10 -4.47
CA ARG A 127 -14.45 -30.78 -5.89
C ARG A 127 -15.82 -30.51 -6.52
N ARG A 128 -16.17 -29.26 -6.81
CA ARG A 128 -17.13 -28.91 -7.89
C ARG A 128 -17.06 -27.44 -8.27
N GLY A 129 -16.85 -27.23 -9.58
CA GLY A 129 -17.04 -26.05 -10.42
C GLY A 129 -17.32 -24.68 -9.78
N GLY A 130 -16.44 -23.73 -10.08
CA GLY A 130 -16.69 -22.30 -9.91
C GLY A 130 -15.47 -21.57 -9.38
N SER A 131 -14.56 -21.14 -10.27
CA SER A 131 -13.49 -20.23 -9.90
C SER A 131 -14.07 -18.87 -9.56
N SER A 132 -14.10 -18.52 -8.27
CA SER A 132 -14.29 -17.13 -7.86
C SER A 132 -12.98 -16.61 -7.28
N PHE A 133 -12.08 -16.28 -8.21
CA PHE A 133 -11.01 -15.32 -7.96
C PHE A 133 -11.65 -13.96 -7.69
N ILE A 134 -11.61 -13.47 -6.46
CA ILE A 134 -11.81 -12.04 -6.22
C ILE A 134 -10.45 -11.38 -6.46
N SER A 135 -10.18 -11.09 -7.73
CA SER A 135 -9.15 -10.13 -8.13
C SER A 135 -9.51 -8.78 -7.51
N GLY A 136 -8.51 -8.08 -6.97
CA GLY A 136 -8.69 -6.74 -6.39
C GLY A 136 -9.40 -5.83 -7.39
N VAL A 137 -10.61 -5.39 -7.02
CA VAL A 137 -11.39 -4.43 -7.80
C VAL A 137 -10.99 -3.05 -7.32
N CYS A 138 -10.39 -2.25 -8.21
CA CYS A 138 -10.32 -0.81 -8.00
C CYS A 138 -11.76 -0.29 -8.06
N VAL A 139 -12.26 0.24 -6.95
CA VAL A 139 -13.65 0.73 -6.90
C VAL A 139 -13.67 2.13 -7.50
N CYS A 140 -14.22 2.25 -8.70
CA CYS A 140 -14.49 3.53 -9.34
C CYS A 140 -15.89 3.98 -8.95
N VAL A 141 -16.01 5.11 -8.24
CA VAL A 141 -17.32 5.68 -7.85
C VAL A 141 -17.52 7.02 -8.55
N ASN A 142 -18.71 7.22 -9.11
CA ASN A 142 -19.13 8.47 -9.75
C ASN A 142 -19.57 9.49 -8.68
N LYS A 143 -19.05 10.73 -8.75
CA LYS A 143 -19.33 11.83 -7.80
C LYS A 143 -20.80 12.26 -7.78
N ARG A 144 -21.58 11.99 -8.84
CA ARG A 144 -22.98 12.47 -8.95
C ARG A 144 -23.99 11.74 -8.05
N GLY A 145 -23.55 10.82 -7.20
CA GLY A 145 -24.40 10.01 -6.33
C GLY A 145 -24.28 10.31 -4.82
N TRP A 146 -23.62 11.41 -4.45
CA TRP A 146 -23.47 11.89 -3.07
C TRP A 146 -24.17 13.23 -2.87
#